data_AF-A0A2U1QWX5-F1
#
_entry.id   AF-A0A2U1QWX5-F1
#
_cell.length_a   1.000
_cell.length_b   1.000
_cell.length_c   1.000
_cell.angle_alpha   90.00
_cell.angle_beta   90.00
_cell.angle_gamma   90.00
#
_symmetry.space_group_name_H-M   'P 1'
#
loop_
_entity.id
_entity.type
_entity.pdbx_description
1 polymer ?
#
loop_
_entity_poly.entity_id
_entity_poly.type
_entity_poly.pdbx_seq_one_letter_code
_entity_poly.pdbx_strand_id
1 'polypeptide(L)'
;MEKPKKSCCTSKSKPKVEKIIEKTTKEYSSNFKLRADLGVSKISFADGQFITIDEAPDNTCIGFLKANPSRISMFEKYPENWKELITKNENENE
;
A
#
# COMPACT_ATOMS: atom_id res chain seq x y z
N MET A 1 -12.34 -52.41 29.09
CA MET A 1 -11.78 -51.07 28.84
C MET A 1 -12.30 -50.58 27.49
N GLU A 2 -13.34 -49.77 27.46
CA GLU A 2 -13.71 -49.01 26.26
C GLU A 2 -14.18 -47.63 26.71
N LYS A 3 -13.48 -46.60 26.22
CA LYS A 3 -13.79 -45.18 26.50
C LYS A 3 -14.78 -44.70 25.43
N PRO A 4 -15.88 -44.02 25.79
CA PRO A 4 -16.80 -43.48 24.79
C PRO A 4 -16.16 -42.31 24.03
N LYS A 5 -16.38 -42.31 22.72
CA LYS A 5 -15.93 -41.29 21.76
C LYS A 5 -16.59 -39.94 22.08
N LYS A 6 -15.79 -38.98 22.56
CA LYS A 6 -16.16 -37.55 22.54
C LYS A 6 -15.81 -36.99 21.16
N SER A 7 -16.74 -37.04 20.20
CA SER A 7 -16.62 -36.19 19.01
C SER A 7 -17.08 -34.78 19.38
N CYS A 8 -16.14 -33.97 19.84
CA CYS A 8 -16.36 -32.56 20.08
C CYS A 8 -16.65 -31.86 18.75
N CYS A 9 -17.87 -31.34 18.64
CA CYS A 9 -18.23 -30.34 17.65
C CYS A 9 -17.28 -29.14 17.81
N THR A 10 -16.48 -28.84 16.79
CA THR A 10 -15.87 -27.52 16.65
C THR A 10 -16.00 -27.07 15.20
N SER A 11 -17.01 -26.25 14.99
CA SER A 11 -17.23 -25.42 13.83
C SER A 11 -15.92 -24.71 13.46
N LYS A 12 -15.26 -25.15 12.38
CA LYS A 12 -14.19 -24.37 11.76
C LYS A 12 -14.82 -23.44 10.74
N SER A 13 -15.27 -22.31 11.27
CA SER A 13 -15.50 -21.07 10.53
C SER A 13 -14.33 -20.81 9.60
N LYS A 14 -14.55 -20.85 8.29
CA LYS A 14 -13.73 -20.09 7.36
C LYS A 14 -14.48 -18.80 7.09
N PRO A 15 -14.09 -17.65 7.68
CA PRO A 15 -14.58 -16.39 7.17
C PRO A 15 -14.06 -16.28 5.73
N LYS A 16 -14.98 -16.37 4.79
CA LYS A 16 -14.74 -16.03 3.40
C LYS A 16 -14.57 -14.51 3.39
N VAL A 17 -13.33 -14.06 3.57
CA VAL A 17 -12.98 -12.64 3.44
C VAL A 17 -13.06 -12.34 1.95
N GLU A 18 -14.28 -12.04 1.50
CA GLU A 18 -14.53 -11.44 0.20
C GLU A 18 -13.95 -10.04 0.26
N LYS A 19 -12.71 -9.93 -0.22
CA LYS A 19 -12.01 -8.67 -0.36
C LYS A 19 -12.77 -7.87 -1.41
N ILE A 20 -13.59 -6.94 -0.94
CA ILE A 20 -14.25 -5.91 -1.74
C ILE A 20 -13.11 -5.07 -2.32
N ILE A 21 -12.64 -5.43 -3.50
CA ILE A 21 -11.76 -4.58 -4.29
C ILE A 21 -12.72 -3.70 -5.09
N GLU A 22 -13.22 -2.65 -4.43
CA GLU A 22 -13.81 -1.52 -5.10
C GLU A 22 -12.69 -0.90 -5.94
N LYS A 23 -12.59 -1.36 -7.19
CA LYS A 23 -11.80 -0.76 -8.25
C LYS A 23 -12.42 0.59 -8.55
N THR A 24 -12.14 1.56 -7.70
CA THR A 24 -12.30 2.97 -8.02
C THR A 24 -11.16 3.29 -8.98
N THR A 25 -11.35 2.97 -10.26
CA THR A 25 -10.58 3.53 -11.36
C THR A 25 -10.92 5.01 -11.47
N LYS A 26 -10.51 5.80 -10.47
CA LYS A 26 -10.24 7.21 -10.72
C LYS A 26 -8.95 7.20 -11.50
N GLU A 27 -9.01 7.65 -12.75
CA GLU A 27 -7.85 8.10 -13.51
C GLU A 27 -7.19 9.26 -12.74
N TYR A 28 -6.53 8.96 -11.63
CA TYR A 28 -5.49 9.82 -11.11
C TYR A 28 -4.33 9.61 -12.05
N SER A 29 -4.23 10.49 -13.05
CA SER A 29 -2.99 10.76 -13.76
C SER A 29 -1.95 11.20 -12.73
N SER A 30 -1.42 10.23 -12.00
CA SER A 30 -0.43 10.41 -10.96
C SER A 30 0.88 10.75 -11.67
N ASN A 31 1.56 11.79 -11.19
CA ASN A 31 2.82 12.21 -11.78
C ASN A 31 3.98 11.28 -11.40
N PHE A 32 3.73 10.38 -10.44
CA PHE A 32 4.63 9.35 -10.00
C PHE A 32 4.35 8.03 -10.72
N LYS A 33 5.43 7.37 -11.15
CA LYS A 33 5.40 6.04 -11.74
C LYS A 33 6.58 5.25 -11.21
N LEU A 34 6.34 4.07 -10.64
CA LEU A 34 7.42 3.17 -10.24
C LEU A 34 8.11 2.57 -11.46
N ARG A 35 9.39 2.23 -11.30
CA ARG A 35 10.09 1.40 -12.30
C ARG A 35 9.37 0.08 -12.47
N ALA A 36 9.19 -0.33 -13.72
CA ALA A 36 8.53 -1.60 -14.06
C ALA A 36 9.22 -2.85 -13.47
N ASP A 37 10.48 -2.71 -13.05
CA ASP A 37 11.27 -3.74 -12.38
C ASP A 37 10.82 -3.98 -10.92
N LEU A 38 10.20 -2.97 -10.30
CA LEU A 38 9.74 -3.02 -8.92
C LEU A 38 8.23 -3.34 -8.89
N GLY A 39 7.90 -4.62 -8.74
CA GLY A 39 6.51 -5.08 -8.77
C GLY A 39 5.59 -4.40 -7.74
N VAL A 40 5.95 -4.46 -6.45
CA VAL A 40 5.14 -3.87 -5.37
C VAL A 40 6.06 -3.32 -4.28
N SER A 41 5.88 -2.05 -3.89
CA SER A 41 6.58 -1.44 -2.76
C SER A 41 5.63 -1.08 -1.62
N LYS A 42 6.03 -1.43 -0.39
CA LYS A 42 5.32 -1.09 0.84
C LYS A 42 5.70 0.30 1.32
N ILE A 43 4.69 1.11 1.66
CA ILE A 43 4.91 2.51 2.04
C ILE A 43 4.96 2.68 3.55
N SER A 44 3.93 2.17 4.22
CA SER A 44 3.80 2.19 5.67
C SER A 44 3.41 0.80 6.15
N PHE A 45 4.06 0.34 7.21
CA PHE A 45 3.68 -0.90 7.89
C PHE A 45 2.41 -0.73 8.73
N ALA A 46 2.08 0.50 9.14
CA ALA A 46 0.94 0.78 10.00
C ALA A 46 -0.38 0.76 9.22
N ASP A 47 -0.41 1.37 8.04
CA ASP A 47 -1.64 1.60 7.27
C ASP A 47 -1.90 0.51 6.22
N GLY A 48 -0.95 -0.39 6.00
CA GLY A 48 -1.04 -1.41 4.96
C GLY A 48 -1.15 -0.81 3.55
N GLN A 49 -0.54 0.35 3.33
CA GLN A 49 -0.54 1.02 2.03
C GLN A 49 0.65 0.57 1.17
N PHE A 50 0.34 0.29 -0.09
CA PHE A 50 1.27 -0.20 -1.11
C PHE A 50 1.18 0.69 -2.34
N ILE A 51 2.30 0.82 -3.05
CA ILE A 51 2.36 1.36 -4.41
C ILE A 51 2.78 0.26 -5.37
N THR A 52 2.16 0.28 -6.54
CA THR A 52 2.47 -0.60 -7.65
C THR A 52 2.73 0.24 -8.90
N ILE A 53 3.19 -0.39 -9.96
CA ILE A 53 3.49 0.29 -11.23
C ILE A 53 2.22 0.93 -11.83
N ASP A 54 1.06 0.30 -11.62
CA ASP A 54 -0.24 0.72 -12.16
C ASP A 54 -0.99 1.66 -11.20
N GLU A 55 -0.89 1.40 -9.90
CA GLU A 55 -1.46 2.24 -8.83
C GLU A 55 -0.35 2.92 -8.03
N ALA A 56 -0.03 4.15 -8.43
CA ALA A 56 0.96 5.01 -7.77
C ALA A 56 0.38 6.39 -7.37
N PRO A 57 -0.65 6.44 -6.50
CA PRO A 57 -1.26 7.70 -6.07
C PRO A 57 -0.23 8.67 -5.47
N ASP A 58 -0.32 9.96 -5.83
CA ASP A 58 0.69 10.97 -5.48
C ASP A 58 0.88 11.08 -3.96
N ASN A 59 -0.21 11.12 -3.19
CA ASN A 59 -0.16 11.19 -1.72
C ASN A 59 0.66 10.05 -1.09
N THR A 60 0.48 8.84 -1.62
CA THR A 60 1.12 7.63 -1.12
C THR A 60 2.60 7.63 -1.55
N CYS A 61 2.90 8.04 -2.78
CA CYS A 61 4.28 8.23 -3.26
C CYS A 61 5.04 9.30 -2.48
N ILE A 62 4.39 10.42 -2.16
CA ILE A 62 4.95 11.48 -1.33
C ILE A 62 5.25 10.94 0.07
N GLY A 63 4.34 10.18 0.69
CA GLY A 63 4.60 9.51 1.97
C GLY A 63 5.78 8.52 1.91
N PHE A 64 5.91 7.79 0.80
CA PHE A 64 7.01 6.85 0.58
C PHE A 64 8.37 7.54 0.50
N LEU A 65 8.42 8.68 -0.19
CA LEU A 65 9.61 9.52 -0.32
C LEU A 65 9.90 10.31 0.95
N LYS A 66 8.87 10.71 1.70
CA LYS A 66 9.01 11.36 3.02
C LYS A 66 9.70 10.42 4.01
N ALA A 67 9.32 9.14 4.02
CA ALA A 67 9.96 8.14 4.88
C ALA A 67 11.43 7.90 4.52
N ASN A 68 11.77 7.92 3.22
CA ASN A 68 13.15 7.89 2.77
C ASN A 68 13.28 8.48 1.35
N PRO A 69 13.86 9.69 1.19
CA PRO A 69 13.93 10.35 -0.11
C PRO A 69 14.85 9.64 -1.10
N SER A 70 15.75 8.78 -0.63
CA SER A 70 16.61 7.95 -1.50
C SER A 70 15.80 6.94 -2.33
N ARG A 71 14.56 6.66 -1.92
CA ARG A 71 13.62 5.81 -2.67
C ARG A 71 13.16 6.46 -3.96
N ILE A 72 13.48 7.73 -4.23
CA ILE A 72 13.20 8.36 -5.53
C ILE A 72 13.80 7.58 -6.70
N SER A 73 14.93 6.88 -6.50
CA SER A 73 15.52 5.97 -7.51
C SER A 73 14.63 4.77 -7.88
N MET A 74 13.61 4.47 -7.08
CA MET A 74 12.61 3.43 -7.38
C MET A 74 11.55 3.92 -8.36
N PHE A 75 11.43 5.23 -8.58
CA PHE A 75 10.51 5.82 -9.53
C PHE A 75 11.17 6.01 -10.89
N GLU A 76 10.43 5.66 -11.94
CA GLU A 76 10.79 5.89 -13.34
C GLU A 76 10.38 7.30 -13.77
N LYS A 77 9.22 7.76 -13.30
CA LYS A 77 8.68 9.09 -13.58
C LYS A 77 8.26 9.72 -12.26
N TYR A 78 8.61 10.99 -12.08
CA TYR A 78 8.23 11.80 -10.94
C TYR A 78 8.29 13.28 -11.33
N PRO A 79 7.50 14.15 -10.70
CA PRO A 79 7.58 15.60 -10.93
C PRO A 79 8.91 16.14 -10.37
N GLU A 80 9.54 17.10 -11.05
CA GLU A 80 10.77 17.75 -10.53
C GLU A 80 10.56 18.36 -9.15
N ASN A 81 9.34 18.82 -8.86
CA ASN A 81 8.98 19.44 -7.61
C ASN A 81 8.67 18.46 -6.46
N TRP A 82 9.02 17.18 -6.61
CA TRP A 82 8.75 16.15 -5.60
C TRP A 82 9.34 16.48 -4.22
N LYS A 83 10.49 17.17 -4.16
CA LYS A 83 11.11 17.61 -2.91
C LYS A 83 10.25 18.61 -2.15
N GLU A 84 9.63 19.58 -2.84
CA GLU A 84 8.72 20.52 -2.20
C GLU A 84 7.44 19.84 -1.72
N LEU A 85 6.96 18.82 -2.47
CA LEU A 85 5.77 18.06 -2.10
C LEU A 85 5.97 17.27 -0.80
N ILE A 86 7.16 16.67 -0.57
CA ILE A 86 7.46 15.98 0.69
C ILE A 86 7.59 16.96 1.86
N THR A 87 8.14 18.16 1.65
CA THR A 87 8.32 19.19 2.70
C THR A 87 7.00 19.86 3.08
N LYS A 88 6.12 20.15 2.12
CA LYS A 88 4.78 20.72 2.40
C LYS A 88 3.94 19.77 3.25
N ASN A 89 4.01 18.47 2.99
CA ASN A 89 3.31 17.44 3.77
C ASN A 89 3.88 17.25 5.20
N GLU A 90 4.98 17.91 5.57
CA GLU A 90 5.52 17.89 6.93
C GLU A 90 4.94 19.00 7.81
N ASN A 91 4.43 20.09 7.20
CA ASN A 91 4.00 21.28 7.91
C ASN A 91 2.49 21.32 8.25
N GLU A 92 1.69 20.32 7.84
CA GLU A 92 0.25 20.23 8.21
C GLU A 92 0.00 19.43 9.50
N ASN A 93 0.97 19.39 10.43
CA ASN A 93 0.83 18.68 11.71
C ASN A 93 1.22 19.57 12.91
N GLU A 94 0.98 20.88 12.81
CA GLU A 94 1.01 21.83 13.94
C GLU A 94 -0.41 22.19 14.38
#